data_AF-A0A5B1BSD8-F1
#
_entry.id   AF-A0A5B1BSD8-F1
#
_cell.length_a   1.000
_cell.length_b   1.000
_cell.length_c   1.000
_cell.angle_alpha   90.00
_cell.angle_beta   90.00
_cell.angle_gamma   90.00
#
_symmetry.space_group_name_H-M   'P 1'
#
loop_
_entity.id
_entity.type
_entity.pdbx_description
1 polymer ?
#
loop_
_entity_poly.entity_id
_entity_poly.type
_entity_poly.pdbx_seq_one_letter_code
_entity_poly.pdbx_strand_id
1 'polypeptide(L)'
;MVGRRMNDLPRSGRYSSDGVIVDQVQTVVVLFTDLVDSTALASRVGPERAEELRIEHFRLLRAAIAGANGLEVKNTGDGLMVVLPSAVAAVECAQAIQQRHELRNRRVGEQLLVRIGMSMGDATRSEGDVFGPPVVEAARLCAKANPGQVLLSNVTRVMVGRRGEHKFRSVGELELKGLPEPVAACELLWASFGVAAIPLPARLQVLPLTAYVGREGIRSRLSEVCQLAIDGARQVVLISGEPGIGKTRLAAQVVSEAHAEGATVLFGQCDEELVASYQPWVQALRGLVEHCPMEVLAQHVGEHGGELCRLVPELARRLPNVPAPRASDAAMERCLLFGAVVGMLQCAAAQGLLVVVVLDDLHWADKPSLALLKHVVAHVVQAQVVFLCTYRDSDIDADHPLSALLADLRREAGVESVSYPQLTLPTIV
;
A
#
# COMPACT_ATOMS: atom_id res chain seq x y z
N MET A 1 26.81 -61.81 -21.21
CA MET A 1 27.94 -61.03 -20.64
C MET A 1 27.55 -59.56 -20.74
N VAL A 2 26.75 -59.05 -19.80
CA VAL A 2 27.16 -58.27 -18.61
C VAL A 2 27.66 -56.87 -19.02
N GLY A 3 27.15 -55.73 -18.55
CA GLY A 3 26.21 -55.46 -17.46
C GLY A 3 25.61 -54.04 -17.54
N ARG A 4 24.44 -53.86 -16.91
CA ARG A 4 23.75 -52.58 -16.71
C ARG A 4 24.16 -51.94 -15.37
N ARG A 5 24.05 -50.62 -15.36
CA ARG A 5 24.52 -49.67 -14.34
C ARG A 5 23.85 -49.81 -12.97
N MET A 6 24.64 -49.38 -11.98
CA MET A 6 24.41 -49.21 -10.55
C MET A 6 23.24 -48.28 -10.17
N ASN A 7 22.61 -48.67 -9.05
CA ASN A 7 22.06 -47.87 -7.97
C ASN A 7 20.80 -47.02 -8.20
N ASP A 8 19.65 -47.69 -8.09
CA ASP A 8 18.47 -47.14 -7.41
C ASP A 8 18.36 -47.80 -6.02
N LEU A 9 18.55 -47.01 -4.95
CA LEU A 9 18.16 -47.38 -3.60
C LEU A 9 16.91 -46.57 -3.23
N PRO A 10 15.80 -47.22 -2.83
CA PRO A 10 14.58 -46.52 -2.46
C PRO A 10 14.76 -45.82 -1.11
N ARG A 11 14.52 -44.50 -1.07
CA ARG A 11 14.34 -43.77 0.18
C ARG A 11 13.05 -44.23 0.82
N SER A 12 13.18 -44.79 2.01
CA SER A 12 12.16 -45.38 2.86
C SER A 12 10.95 -44.47 3.09
N GLY A 13 9.88 -44.69 2.33
CA GLY A 13 8.53 -44.32 2.74
C GLY A 13 8.02 -45.34 3.75
N ARG A 14 7.82 -44.93 5.01
CA ARG A 14 7.03 -45.73 5.94
C ARG A 14 5.56 -45.58 5.56
N TYR A 15 5.05 -46.52 4.78
CA TYR A 15 3.61 -46.73 4.68
C TYR A 15 3.15 -47.47 5.93
N SER A 16 2.36 -46.80 6.78
CA SER A 16 1.52 -47.47 7.76
C SER A 16 0.22 -47.86 7.05
N SER A 17 -0.04 -49.15 7.01
CA SER A 17 -1.21 -49.79 6.40
C SER A 17 -2.39 -49.76 7.37
N ASP A 18 -2.92 -48.57 7.64
CA ASP A 18 -4.24 -48.34 8.23
C ASP A 18 -4.59 -46.87 7.96
N GLY A 19 -5.73 -46.61 7.32
CA GLY A 19 -6.19 -45.29 6.87
C GLY A 19 -6.58 -44.33 8.01
N VAL A 20 -5.65 -44.07 8.92
CA VAL A 20 -5.78 -43.07 9.99
C VAL A 20 -5.11 -41.80 9.49
N ILE A 21 -5.90 -40.74 9.30
CA ILE A 21 -5.39 -39.39 9.12
C ILE A 21 -4.61 -39.06 10.40
N VAL A 22 -3.28 -39.03 10.32
CA VAL A 22 -2.45 -38.70 11.47
C VAL A 22 -2.51 -37.19 11.65
N ASP A 23 -3.30 -36.78 12.63
CA ASP A 23 -3.31 -35.45 13.22
C ASP A 23 -1.87 -35.05 13.59
N GLN A 24 -1.28 -34.13 12.82
CA GLN A 24 0.08 -33.67 13.06
C GLN A 24 0.06 -32.49 14.04
N VAL A 25 0.56 -32.75 15.25
CA VAL A 25 0.88 -31.71 16.23
C VAL A 25 2.05 -30.88 15.70
N GLN A 26 1.83 -29.59 15.56
CA GLN A 26 2.85 -28.64 15.14
C GLN A 26 2.69 -27.33 15.88
N THR A 27 3.80 -26.63 16.08
CA THR A 27 3.77 -25.29 16.64
C THR A 27 3.20 -24.33 15.60
N VAL A 28 2.14 -23.62 15.96
CA VAL A 28 1.44 -22.65 15.10
C VAL A 28 1.37 -21.28 15.77
N VAL A 29 1.22 -20.24 14.96
CA VAL A 29 0.85 -18.91 15.42
C VAL A 29 -0.54 -18.59 14.88
N VAL A 30 -1.49 -18.38 15.77
CA VAL A 30 -2.89 -18.15 15.43
C VAL A 30 -3.23 -16.69 15.71
N LEU A 31 -3.89 -16.05 14.75
CA LEU A 31 -4.40 -14.69 14.84
C LEU A 31 -5.92 -14.73 14.61
N PHE A 32 -6.66 -14.10 15.51
CA PHE A 32 -8.08 -13.83 15.36
C PHE A 32 -8.31 -12.34 15.19
N THR A 33 -9.20 -11.99 14.25
CA THR A 33 -9.74 -10.64 14.13
C THR A 33 -11.23 -10.63 14.42
N ASP A 34 -11.74 -9.48 14.83
CA ASP A 34 -13.16 -9.24 14.99
C ASP A 34 -13.47 -7.77 14.76
N LEU A 35 -14.56 -7.48 14.03
CA LEU A 35 -15.04 -6.11 13.83
C LEU A 35 -15.85 -5.67 15.05
N VAL A 36 -15.46 -4.53 15.63
CA VAL A 36 -16.12 -3.96 16.80
C VAL A 36 -17.50 -3.43 16.40
N ASP A 37 -18.50 -3.75 17.23
CA ASP A 37 -19.88 -3.26 17.13
C ASP A 37 -20.51 -3.44 15.74
N SER A 38 -20.16 -4.51 15.03
CA SER A 38 -20.64 -4.80 13.67
C SER A 38 -22.17 -4.77 13.55
N THR A 39 -22.87 -5.30 14.56
CA THR A 39 -24.35 -5.32 14.60
C THR A 39 -24.94 -3.91 14.76
N ALA A 40 -24.32 -3.06 15.58
CA ALA A 40 -24.75 -1.68 15.77
C ALA A 40 -24.45 -0.82 14.53
N LEU A 41 -23.30 -1.04 13.89
CA LEU A 41 -22.96 -0.45 12.61
C LEU A 41 -24.01 -0.82 11.54
N ALA A 42 -24.32 -2.10 11.38
CA ALA A 42 -25.31 -2.57 10.40
C ALA A 42 -26.71 -1.97 10.63
N SER A 43 -27.12 -1.85 11.89
CA SER A 43 -28.40 -1.21 12.27
C SER A 43 -28.43 0.28 11.92
N ARG A 44 -27.28 0.98 11.98
CA ARG A 44 -27.16 2.41 11.71
C ARG A 44 -27.14 2.72 10.21
N VAL A 45 -26.40 1.95 9.42
CA VAL A 45 -26.17 2.25 7.99
C VAL A 45 -27.13 1.54 7.04
N GLY A 46 -27.91 0.57 7.54
CA GLY A 46 -28.81 -0.25 6.74
C GLY A 46 -28.11 -1.45 6.07
N PRO A 47 -28.88 -2.46 5.61
CA PRO A 47 -28.34 -3.77 5.23
C PRO A 47 -27.44 -3.73 3.99
N GLU A 48 -27.79 -2.94 2.97
CA GLU A 48 -26.99 -2.83 1.73
C GLU A 48 -25.61 -2.22 2.02
N ARG A 49 -25.59 -1.08 2.72
CA ARG A 49 -24.35 -0.40 3.10
C ARG A 49 -23.53 -1.24 4.07
N ALA A 50 -24.17 -1.97 4.98
CA ALA A 50 -23.49 -2.88 5.90
C ALA A 50 -22.76 -3.99 5.13
N GLU A 51 -23.37 -4.56 4.10
CA GLU A 51 -22.74 -5.59 3.27
C GLU A 51 -21.56 -5.03 2.48
N GLU A 52 -21.67 -3.83 1.91
CA GLU A 52 -20.54 -3.15 1.25
C GLU A 52 -19.36 -2.95 2.21
N LEU A 53 -19.62 -2.45 3.41
CA LEU A 53 -18.61 -2.24 4.46
C LEU A 53 -17.99 -3.56 4.90
N ARG A 54 -18.78 -4.64 4.97
CA ARG A 54 -18.30 -5.98 5.30
C ARG A 54 -17.36 -6.51 4.21
N ILE A 55 -17.74 -6.38 2.94
CA ILE A 55 -16.88 -6.74 1.79
C ILE A 55 -15.57 -5.94 1.83
N GLU A 56 -15.66 -4.64 2.09
CA GLU A 56 -14.51 -3.75 2.23
C GLU A 56 -13.58 -4.20 3.36
N HIS A 57 -14.13 -4.48 4.54
CA HIS A 57 -13.42 -4.98 5.71
C HIS A 57 -12.64 -6.27 5.39
N PHE A 58 -13.30 -7.29 4.82
CA PHE A 58 -12.63 -8.56 4.47
C PHE A 58 -11.54 -8.39 3.41
N ARG A 59 -11.70 -7.45 2.47
CA ARG A 59 -10.65 -7.12 1.50
C ARG A 59 -9.41 -6.55 2.20
N LEU A 60 -9.58 -5.64 3.17
CA LEU A 60 -8.46 -5.08 3.94
C LEU A 60 -7.74 -6.15 4.77
N LEU A 61 -8.49 -7.03 5.43
CA LEU A 61 -7.94 -8.16 6.17
C LEU A 61 -7.11 -9.08 5.27
N ARG A 62 -7.69 -9.54 4.15
CA ARG A 62 -7.04 -10.48 3.23
C ARG A 62 -5.78 -9.90 2.58
N ALA A 63 -5.76 -8.61 2.27
CA ALA A 63 -4.56 -7.94 1.77
C ALA A 63 -3.41 -7.97 2.79
N ALA A 64 -3.69 -7.73 4.07
CA ALA A 64 -2.69 -7.80 5.13
C ALA A 64 -2.19 -9.24 5.36
N ILE A 65 -3.12 -10.20 5.36
CA ILE A 65 -2.83 -11.64 5.54
C ILE A 65 -1.93 -12.15 4.40
N ALA A 66 -2.25 -11.81 3.16
CA ALA A 66 -1.44 -12.19 2.00
C ALA A 66 -0.01 -11.63 2.08
N GLY A 67 0.15 -10.35 2.49
CA GLY A 67 1.46 -9.73 2.66
C GLY A 67 2.35 -10.40 3.72
N ALA A 68 1.73 -11.05 4.71
CA ALA A 68 2.44 -11.80 5.77
C ALA A 68 2.57 -13.30 5.47
N ASN A 69 2.20 -13.76 4.26
CA ASN A 69 2.12 -15.18 3.89
C ASN A 69 1.25 -16.00 4.87
N GLY A 70 0.17 -15.39 5.35
CA GLY A 70 -0.78 -16.03 6.25
C GLY A 70 -1.80 -16.90 5.52
N LEU A 71 -2.27 -17.93 6.23
CA LEU A 71 -3.33 -18.82 5.75
C LEU A 71 -4.64 -18.51 6.48
N GLU A 72 -5.65 -18.03 5.75
CA GLU A 72 -7.03 -17.94 6.26
C GLU A 72 -7.58 -19.35 6.48
N VAL A 73 -7.89 -19.70 7.73
CA VAL A 73 -8.44 -21.01 8.11
C VAL A 73 -9.96 -20.99 8.02
N LYS A 74 -10.59 -19.99 8.67
CA LYS A 74 -12.05 -19.84 8.64
C LYS A 74 -12.50 -18.42 8.94
N ASN A 75 -13.72 -18.14 8.51
CA ASN A 75 -14.46 -16.91 8.81
C ASN A 75 -15.28 -17.08 10.10
N THR A 76 -15.28 -16.08 10.98
CA THR A 76 -15.99 -16.08 12.27
C THR A 76 -17.22 -15.16 12.30
N GLY A 77 -17.75 -14.78 11.14
CA GLY A 77 -18.84 -13.80 10.96
C GLY A 77 -18.29 -12.48 10.44
N ASP A 78 -17.79 -11.65 11.36
CA ASP A 78 -17.20 -10.33 11.07
C ASP A 78 -15.68 -10.30 11.34
N GLY A 79 -15.04 -11.46 11.19
CA GLY A 79 -13.64 -11.66 11.52
C GLY A 79 -13.06 -12.91 10.87
N LEU A 80 -11.74 -13.10 11.01
CA LEU A 80 -11.00 -14.22 10.44
C LEU A 80 -10.16 -14.92 11.52
N MET A 81 -10.06 -16.23 11.37
CA MET A 81 -9.02 -17.04 12.00
C MET A 81 -7.93 -17.31 10.97
N VAL A 82 -6.70 -16.93 11.31
CA VAL A 82 -5.54 -16.98 10.41
C VAL A 82 -4.40 -17.71 11.11
N VAL A 83 -3.66 -18.51 10.35
CA VAL A 83 -2.41 -19.13 10.80
C VAL A 83 -1.23 -18.52 10.07
N LEU A 84 -0.21 -18.11 10.83
CA LEU A 84 0.95 -17.40 10.32
C LEU A 84 2.22 -18.24 10.41
N PRO A 85 3.20 -18.01 9.51
CA PRO A 85 4.43 -18.82 9.46
C PRO A 85 5.38 -18.55 10.63
N SER A 86 5.27 -17.40 11.30
CA SER A 86 6.10 -17.05 12.46
C SER A 86 5.43 -16.00 13.36
N ALA A 87 5.96 -15.82 14.57
CA ALA A 87 5.49 -14.81 15.51
C ALA A 87 5.73 -13.38 14.98
N VAL A 88 6.84 -13.14 14.29
CA VAL A 88 7.16 -11.84 13.65
C VAL A 88 6.14 -11.55 12.55
N ALA A 89 5.90 -12.50 11.63
CA ALA A 89 4.92 -12.35 10.57
C ALA A 89 3.50 -12.08 11.12
N ALA A 90 3.15 -12.67 12.27
CA ALA A 90 1.87 -12.42 12.92
C ALA A 90 1.76 -11.01 13.51
N VAL A 91 2.83 -10.49 14.12
CA VAL A 91 2.87 -9.11 14.63
C VAL A 91 2.82 -8.10 13.48
N GLU A 92 3.58 -8.34 12.40
CA GLU A 92 3.55 -7.52 11.18
C GLU A 92 2.15 -7.55 10.55
N CYS A 93 1.53 -8.72 10.43
CA CYS A 93 0.16 -8.85 9.94
C CYS A 93 -0.83 -8.07 10.80
N ALA A 94 -0.77 -8.21 12.13
CA ALA A 94 -1.67 -7.52 13.04
C ALA A 94 -1.53 -5.99 12.97
N GLN A 95 -0.28 -5.50 12.96
CA GLN A 95 0.02 -4.07 12.77
C GLN A 95 -0.53 -3.59 11.42
N ALA A 96 -0.30 -4.33 10.35
CA ALA A 96 -0.72 -3.94 9.01
C ALA A 96 -2.25 -4.01 8.82
N ILE A 97 -2.97 -4.85 9.58
CA ILE A 97 -4.44 -4.84 9.66
C ILE A 97 -4.91 -3.54 10.31
N GLN A 98 -4.38 -3.19 11.50
CA GLN A 98 -4.78 -1.99 12.23
C GLN A 98 -4.52 -0.73 11.41
N GLN A 99 -3.33 -0.64 10.84
CA GLN A 99 -2.89 0.45 9.98
C GLN A 99 -3.80 0.66 8.76
N ARG A 100 -4.16 -0.42 8.04
CA ARG A 100 -5.07 -0.33 6.88
C ARG A 100 -6.46 0.15 7.27
N HIS A 101 -6.99 -0.32 8.40
CA HIS A 101 -8.29 0.12 8.91
C HIS A 101 -8.25 1.58 9.35
N GLU A 102 -7.19 2.01 10.03
CA GLU A 102 -7.03 3.40 10.44
C GLU A 102 -6.97 4.34 9.23
N LEU A 103 -6.17 4.02 8.22
CA LEU A 103 -6.06 4.80 6.99
C LEU A 103 -7.40 4.94 6.27
N ARG A 104 -8.13 3.83 6.19
CA ARG A 104 -9.47 3.82 5.63
C ARG A 104 -10.41 4.70 6.47
N ASN A 105 -10.39 4.60 7.79
CA ASN A 105 -11.26 5.35 8.70
C ASN A 105 -10.95 6.86 8.72
N ARG A 106 -9.78 7.31 8.28
CA ARG A 106 -9.48 8.74 8.10
C ARG A 106 -10.23 9.37 6.92
N ARG A 107 -10.59 8.57 5.92
CA ARG A 107 -11.17 9.04 4.64
C ARG A 107 -12.69 9.02 4.62
N VAL A 108 -13.31 8.27 5.53
CA VAL A 108 -14.75 8.05 5.54
C VAL A 108 -15.33 8.21 6.95
N GLY A 109 -16.57 8.66 7.04
CA GLY A 109 -17.21 8.95 8.33
C GLY A 109 -17.55 7.71 9.18
N GLU A 110 -17.86 6.58 8.56
CA GLU A 110 -18.18 5.34 9.27
C GLU A 110 -16.89 4.62 9.66
N GLN A 111 -16.64 4.35 10.94
CA GLN A 111 -15.40 3.69 11.37
C GLN A 111 -15.54 2.17 11.39
N LEU A 112 -14.55 1.48 10.84
CA LEU A 112 -14.35 0.04 10.97
C LEU A 112 -13.19 -0.21 11.94
N LEU A 113 -13.51 -0.41 13.21
CA LEU A 113 -12.50 -0.67 14.24
C LEU A 113 -12.34 -2.17 14.43
N VAL A 114 -11.10 -2.65 14.39
CA VAL A 114 -10.78 -4.07 14.52
C VAL A 114 -10.07 -4.31 15.84
N ARG A 115 -10.43 -5.40 16.50
CA ARG A 115 -9.69 -5.95 17.65
C ARG A 115 -9.03 -7.25 17.23
N ILE A 116 -7.83 -7.50 17.76
CA ILE A 116 -7.00 -8.64 17.35
C ILE A 116 -6.49 -9.39 18.58
N GLY A 117 -6.56 -10.71 18.52
CA GLY A 117 -5.98 -11.61 19.52
C GLY A 117 -5.03 -12.61 18.87
N MET A 118 -3.87 -12.83 19.50
CA MET A 118 -2.85 -13.75 18.98
C MET A 118 -2.34 -14.69 20.06
N SER A 119 -2.11 -15.95 19.69
CA SER A 119 -1.33 -16.86 20.51
C SER A 119 -0.50 -17.82 19.67
N MET A 120 0.54 -18.35 20.30
CA MET A 120 1.47 -19.31 19.73
C MET A 120 1.57 -20.51 20.66
N GLY A 121 1.56 -21.70 20.08
CA GLY A 121 1.70 -22.95 20.82
C GLY A 121 1.49 -24.15 19.91
N ASP A 122 1.49 -25.33 20.52
CA ASP A 122 1.24 -26.56 19.79
C ASP A 122 -0.25 -26.73 19.52
N ALA A 123 -0.56 -27.07 18.27
CA ALA A 123 -1.91 -27.34 17.83
C ALA A 123 -1.92 -28.53 16.87
N THR A 124 -3.05 -29.23 16.87
CA THR A 124 -3.35 -30.29 15.93
C THR A 124 -3.95 -29.68 14.67
N ARG A 125 -3.43 -30.06 13.51
CA ARG A 125 -4.06 -29.75 12.22
C ARG A 125 -4.78 -30.96 11.66
N SER A 126 -6.05 -30.77 11.30
CA SER A 126 -6.91 -31.81 10.73
C SER A 126 -7.83 -31.20 9.68
N GLU A 127 -7.88 -31.80 8.49
CA GLU A 127 -8.80 -31.41 7.39
C GLU A 127 -8.83 -29.91 7.04
N GLY A 128 -7.72 -29.20 7.25
CA GLY A 128 -7.61 -27.76 6.97
C GLY A 128 -8.03 -26.84 8.13
N ASP A 129 -8.50 -27.38 9.26
CA ASP A 129 -8.73 -26.63 10.51
C ASP A 129 -7.58 -26.85 11.51
N VAL A 130 -7.55 -26.00 12.53
CA VAL A 130 -6.53 -26.02 13.58
C VAL A 130 -7.20 -26.02 14.95
N PHE A 131 -6.78 -26.95 15.80
CA PHE A 131 -7.33 -27.15 17.13
C PHE A 131 -6.22 -27.16 18.18
N GLY A 132 -6.46 -26.50 19.30
CA GLY A 132 -5.56 -26.56 20.45
C GLY A 132 -5.68 -25.36 21.36
N PRO A 133 -4.95 -25.38 22.49
CA PRO A 133 -4.87 -24.25 23.42
C PRO A 133 -4.61 -22.88 22.76
N PRO A 134 -3.68 -22.71 21.80
CA PRO A 134 -3.42 -21.39 21.21
C PRO A 134 -4.60 -20.84 20.42
N VAL A 135 -5.47 -21.69 19.86
CA VAL A 135 -6.67 -21.26 19.12
C VAL A 135 -7.69 -20.66 20.09
N VAL A 136 -7.93 -21.34 21.21
CA VAL A 136 -8.86 -20.86 22.25
C VAL A 136 -8.32 -19.58 22.88
N GLU A 137 -7.03 -19.57 23.22
CA GLU A 137 -6.37 -18.40 23.81
C GLU A 137 -6.43 -17.18 22.89
N ALA A 138 -6.06 -17.31 21.62
CA ALA A 138 -6.10 -16.21 20.65
C ALA A 138 -7.53 -15.65 20.48
N ALA A 139 -8.54 -16.52 20.37
CA ALA A 139 -9.94 -16.11 20.28
C ALA A 139 -10.40 -15.33 21.53
N ARG A 140 -9.96 -15.75 22.72
CA ARG A 140 -10.31 -15.07 23.98
C ARG A 140 -9.56 -13.76 24.18
N LEU A 141 -8.29 -13.69 23.79
CA LEU A 141 -7.55 -12.44 23.75
C LEU A 141 -8.21 -11.45 22.79
N CYS A 142 -8.67 -11.90 21.62
CA CYS A 142 -9.39 -11.06 20.65
C CYS A 142 -10.69 -10.52 21.27
N ALA A 143 -11.49 -11.37 21.90
CA ALA A 143 -12.73 -10.97 22.55
C ALA A 143 -12.52 -9.99 23.72
N LYS A 144 -11.37 -10.04 24.40
CA LYS A 144 -11.01 -9.16 25.51
C LYS A 144 -10.40 -7.82 25.05
N ALA A 145 -9.87 -7.77 23.83
CA ALA A 145 -9.23 -6.59 23.28
C ALA A 145 -10.23 -5.44 23.06
N ASN A 146 -9.78 -4.23 23.36
CA ASN A 146 -10.48 -2.99 23.07
C ASN A 146 -10.47 -2.69 21.56
N PRO A 147 -11.31 -1.77 21.07
CA PRO A 147 -11.27 -1.33 19.68
C PRO A 147 -9.91 -0.77 19.28
N GLY A 148 -9.34 -1.25 18.17
CA GLY A 148 -7.99 -0.88 17.73
C GLY A 148 -6.85 -1.52 18.55
N GLN A 149 -7.15 -2.40 19.50
CA GLN A 149 -6.14 -3.05 20.33
C GLN A 149 -5.72 -4.40 19.73
N VAL A 150 -4.43 -4.72 19.90
CA VAL A 150 -3.85 -6.01 19.53
C VAL A 150 -3.30 -6.65 20.79
N LEU A 151 -3.92 -7.75 21.25
CA LEU A 151 -3.47 -8.53 22.38
C LEU A 151 -2.79 -9.81 21.91
N LEU A 152 -1.69 -10.17 22.56
CA LEU A 152 -0.95 -11.39 22.28
C LEU A 152 -0.48 -12.06 23.56
N SER A 153 -0.40 -13.39 23.54
CA SER A 153 0.18 -14.14 24.65
C SER A 153 1.64 -13.79 24.87
N ASN A 154 2.12 -13.86 26.11
CA ASN A 154 3.51 -13.55 26.43
C ASN A 154 4.49 -14.50 25.70
N VAL A 155 4.08 -15.75 25.45
CA VAL A 155 4.86 -16.70 24.63
C VAL A 155 5.10 -16.14 23.22
N THR A 156 4.05 -15.63 22.57
CA THR A 156 4.15 -15.00 21.25
C THR A 156 5.11 -13.81 21.30
N ARG A 157 5.00 -12.95 22.31
CA ARG A 157 5.88 -11.79 22.52
C ARG A 157 7.35 -12.19 22.72
N VAL A 158 7.62 -13.27 23.47
CA VAL A 158 8.98 -13.78 23.67
C VAL A 158 9.57 -14.32 22.35
N MET A 159 8.75 -14.97 21.52
CA MET A 159 9.18 -15.56 20.25
C MET A 159 9.46 -14.54 19.14
N VAL A 160 8.84 -13.36 19.18
CA VAL A 160 9.25 -12.21 18.33
C VAL A 160 10.69 -11.80 18.67
N GLY A 161 11.09 -11.92 19.94
CA GLY A 161 12.44 -11.62 20.40
C GLY A 161 12.80 -10.14 20.28
N ARG A 162 14.08 -9.85 20.05
CA ARG A 162 14.60 -8.50 19.76
C ARG A 162 14.67 -8.20 18.26
N ARG A 163 14.14 -9.09 17.42
CA ARG A 163 14.14 -8.94 15.97
C ARG A 163 12.89 -8.12 15.60
N GLY A 164 13.06 -6.82 15.42
CA GLY A 164 11.99 -5.88 15.04
C GLY A 164 11.91 -4.68 15.98
N GLU A 165 11.52 -3.52 15.43
CA GLU A 165 11.29 -2.28 16.20
C GLU A 165 9.94 -2.27 16.95
N HIS A 166 9.29 -3.44 17.08
CA HIS A 166 7.98 -3.58 17.71
C HIS A 166 8.04 -3.29 19.21
N LYS A 167 7.11 -2.45 19.67
CA LYS A 167 6.98 -2.09 21.08
C LYS A 167 5.83 -2.86 21.69
N PHE A 168 6.02 -3.34 22.91
CA PHE A 168 5.02 -4.10 23.65
C PHE A 168 4.81 -3.49 25.03
N ARG A 169 3.56 -3.49 25.48
CA ARG A 169 3.17 -3.14 26.85
C ARG A 169 2.62 -4.39 27.53
N SER A 170 3.14 -4.73 28.71
CA SER A 170 2.56 -5.81 29.51
C SER A 170 1.17 -5.40 29.98
N VAL A 171 0.18 -6.27 29.80
CA VAL A 171 -1.19 -6.10 30.30
C VAL A 171 -1.41 -6.91 31.59
N GLY A 172 -0.44 -7.75 31.96
CA GLY A 172 -0.52 -8.63 33.12
C GLY A 172 -1.22 -9.95 32.81
N GLU A 173 -1.69 -10.62 33.85
CA GLU A 173 -2.43 -11.87 33.71
C GLU A 173 -3.92 -11.59 33.51
N LEU A 174 -4.50 -12.19 32.47
CA LEU A 174 -5.90 -12.06 32.11
C LEU A 174 -6.63 -13.36 32.42
N GLU A 175 -7.70 -13.27 33.21
CA GLU A 175 -8.66 -14.37 33.33
C GLU A 175 -9.53 -14.42 32.08
N LEU A 176 -9.37 -15.50 31.31
CA LEU A 176 -10.05 -15.70 30.03
C LEU A 176 -11.03 -16.87 30.14
N LYS A 177 -12.27 -16.65 29.71
CA LYS A 177 -13.34 -17.65 29.80
C LYS A 177 -12.96 -18.96 29.11
N GLY A 178 -12.99 -20.06 29.86
CA GLY A 178 -12.73 -21.41 29.35
C GLY A 178 -11.27 -21.82 29.34
N LEU A 179 -10.36 -21.01 29.88
CA LEU A 179 -8.99 -21.42 30.18
C LEU A 179 -8.86 -21.69 31.69
N PRO A 180 -8.12 -22.72 32.09
CA PRO A 180 -7.98 -23.12 33.49
C PRO A 180 -7.07 -22.19 34.29
N GLU A 181 -6.12 -21.52 33.62
CA GLU A 181 -5.12 -20.65 34.24
C GLU A 181 -5.17 -19.24 33.62
N PRO A 182 -4.85 -18.19 34.39
CA PRO A 182 -4.69 -16.85 33.85
C PRO A 182 -3.62 -16.79 32.75
N VAL A 183 -3.90 -16.02 31.70
CA VAL A 183 -2.99 -15.87 30.56
C VAL A 183 -2.21 -14.57 30.70
N ALA A 184 -0.89 -14.69 30.84
CA ALA A 184 0.00 -13.52 30.75
C ALA A 184 -0.04 -12.93 29.33
N ALA A 185 -0.54 -11.70 29.22
CA ALA A 185 -0.77 -11.04 27.94
C ALA A 185 0.03 -9.74 27.80
N CYS A 186 0.37 -9.43 26.55
CA CYS A 186 0.95 -8.17 26.14
C CYS A 186 0.04 -7.51 25.11
N GLU A 187 0.12 -6.20 25.05
CA GLU A 187 -0.41 -5.38 23.97
C GLU A 187 0.72 -5.02 23.02
N LEU A 188 0.50 -5.24 21.73
CA LEU A 188 1.35 -4.68 20.69
C LEU A 188 1.00 -3.19 20.55
N LEU A 189 1.98 -2.33 20.85
CA LEU A 189 1.90 -0.90 20.59
C LEU A 189 2.23 -0.65 19.13
N TRP A 190 1.25 -0.93 18.27
CA TRP A 190 1.36 -0.65 16.85
C TRP A 190 1.36 0.86 16.65
N ALA A 191 2.25 1.34 15.79
CA ALA A 191 2.20 2.71 15.33
C ALA A 191 1.21 2.78 14.18
N SER A 192 0.38 3.83 14.19
CA SER A 192 -0.23 4.30 12.96
C SER A 192 0.81 4.33 11.84
N PHE A 193 0.41 4.11 10.58
CA PHE A 193 1.22 4.68 9.52
C PHE A 193 1.34 6.15 9.86
N GLY A 194 2.55 6.58 10.20
CA GLY A 194 2.82 7.98 10.48
C GLY A 194 2.09 8.77 9.40
N VAL A 195 1.16 9.62 9.84
CA VAL A 195 0.50 10.62 9.00
C VAL A 195 1.64 11.21 8.16
N ALA A 196 1.70 10.83 6.89
CA ALA A 196 2.82 11.07 5.98
C ALA A 196 4.22 10.58 6.44
N ALA A 197 4.63 9.35 6.10
CA ALA A 197 6.06 9.01 6.16
C ALA A 197 6.88 9.89 5.20
N ILE A 198 6.30 10.24 4.04
CA ILE A 198 6.91 11.14 3.06
C ILE A 198 6.37 12.56 3.28
N PRO A 199 7.21 13.53 3.69
CA PRO A 199 6.76 14.90 3.88
C PRO A 199 6.20 15.46 2.58
N LEU A 200 5.16 16.29 2.67
CA LEU A 200 4.63 16.99 1.50
C LEU A 200 5.80 17.77 0.86
N PRO A 201 6.06 17.65 -0.45
CA PRO A 201 7.17 18.34 -1.09
C PRO A 201 7.14 19.84 -0.79
N ALA A 202 8.27 20.43 -0.39
CA ALA A 202 8.34 21.81 0.10
C ALA A 202 7.70 22.84 -0.84
N ARG A 203 7.83 22.62 -2.16
CA ARG A 203 7.22 23.47 -3.18
C ARG A 203 5.70 23.57 -3.09
N LEU A 204 5.04 22.49 -2.63
CA LEU A 204 3.60 22.44 -2.45
C LEU A 204 3.16 22.99 -1.09
N GLN A 205 4.06 23.06 -0.10
CA GLN A 205 3.76 23.64 1.23
C GLN A 205 3.68 25.17 1.22
N VAL A 206 4.45 25.83 0.36
CA VAL A 206 4.64 27.31 0.38
C VAL A 206 3.56 28.04 -0.44
N LEU A 207 2.66 27.32 -1.11
CA LEU A 207 1.59 27.92 -1.92
C LEU A 207 0.41 28.35 -1.04
N PRO A 208 0.00 29.63 -1.05
CA PRO A 208 -1.08 30.12 -0.20
C PRO A 208 -2.42 29.43 -0.55
N LEU A 209 -3.04 28.81 0.46
CA LEU A 209 -4.33 28.09 0.38
C LEU A 209 -5.56 29.03 0.45
N THR A 210 -5.41 30.31 0.13
CA THR A 210 -6.51 31.29 0.25
C THR A 210 -7.67 30.96 -0.67
N ALA A 211 -8.89 31.23 -0.19
CA ALA A 211 -10.17 30.83 -0.76
C ALA A 211 -10.24 30.97 -2.29
N TYR A 212 -10.41 29.82 -2.92
CA TYR A 212 -10.45 29.63 -4.36
C TYR A 212 -11.92 29.66 -4.81
N VAL A 213 -12.45 30.86 -5.13
CA VAL A 213 -13.87 31.03 -5.46
C VAL A 213 -14.15 30.57 -6.90
N GLY A 214 -15.17 29.73 -7.10
CA GLY A 214 -15.71 29.38 -8.43
C GLY A 214 -15.05 28.17 -9.10
N ARG A 215 -14.33 27.33 -8.33
CA ARG A 215 -13.63 26.13 -8.83
C ARG A 215 -13.98 24.86 -8.06
N GLU A 216 -15.06 24.91 -7.28
CA GLU A 216 -15.60 23.81 -6.49
C GLU A 216 -15.93 22.59 -7.36
N GLY A 217 -16.38 22.80 -8.60
CA GLY A 217 -16.66 21.71 -9.54
C GLY A 217 -15.41 20.92 -9.94
N ILE A 218 -14.31 21.62 -10.25
CA ILE A 218 -13.03 20.96 -10.57
C ILE A 218 -12.47 20.24 -9.35
N ARG A 219 -12.57 20.85 -8.16
CA ARG A 219 -12.14 20.20 -6.91
C ARG A 219 -12.95 18.93 -6.62
N SER A 220 -14.28 19.00 -6.71
CA SER A 220 -15.16 17.84 -6.53
C SER A 220 -14.77 16.71 -7.48
N ARG A 221 -14.48 17.06 -8.73
CA ARG A 221 -14.07 16.09 -9.74
C ARG A 221 -12.73 15.42 -9.42
N LEU A 222 -11.74 16.20 -8.98
CA LEU A 222 -10.45 15.65 -8.56
C LEU A 222 -10.56 14.76 -7.31
N SER A 223 -11.49 15.07 -6.41
CA SER A 223 -11.82 14.22 -5.27
C SER A 223 -12.43 12.89 -5.73
N GLU A 224 -13.36 12.90 -6.69
CA GLU A 224 -13.94 11.68 -7.28
C GLU A 224 -12.87 10.80 -7.93
N VAL A 225 -11.95 11.41 -8.68
CA VAL A 225 -10.80 10.71 -9.26
C VAL A 225 -9.94 10.05 -8.17
N CYS A 226 -9.64 10.77 -7.09
CA CYS A 226 -8.87 10.19 -5.98
C CYS A 226 -9.62 9.00 -5.35
N GLN A 227 -10.94 9.07 -5.23
CA GLN A 227 -11.76 7.97 -4.71
C GLN A 227 -11.70 6.74 -5.61
N LEU A 228 -11.84 6.91 -6.94
CA LEU A 228 -11.68 5.81 -7.91
C LEU A 228 -10.28 5.16 -7.85
N ALA A 229 -9.25 5.96 -7.56
CA ALA A 229 -7.90 5.44 -7.36
C ALA A 229 -7.77 4.63 -6.08
N ILE A 230 -8.40 5.06 -4.98
CA ILE A 230 -8.43 4.32 -3.71
C ILE A 230 -9.06 2.93 -3.90
N ASP A 231 -10.03 2.80 -4.80
CA ASP A 231 -10.67 1.53 -5.14
C ASP A 231 -9.76 0.59 -5.97
N GLY A 232 -8.54 1.04 -6.31
CA GLY A 232 -7.47 0.20 -6.87
C GLY A 232 -7.21 0.39 -8.36
N ALA A 233 -7.87 1.36 -9.01
CA ALA A 233 -7.69 1.65 -10.43
C ALA A 233 -6.86 2.93 -10.65
N ARG A 234 -5.74 2.83 -11.38
CA ARG A 234 -4.89 4.00 -11.65
C ARG A 234 -5.65 5.09 -12.38
N GLN A 235 -5.57 6.32 -11.89
CA GLN A 235 -6.13 7.50 -12.55
C GLN A 235 -5.05 8.45 -13.07
N VAL A 236 -5.36 9.16 -14.16
CA VAL A 236 -4.53 10.24 -14.70
C VAL A 236 -5.42 11.44 -14.95
N VAL A 237 -5.02 12.61 -14.46
CA VAL A 237 -5.69 13.87 -14.76
C VAL A 237 -4.72 14.79 -15.47
N LEU A 238 -5.11 15.19 -16.67
CA LEU A 238 -4.40 16.13 -17.53
C LEU A 238 -5.02 17.52 -17.33
N ILE A 239 -4.30 18.43 -16.68
CA ILE A 239 -4.76 19.78 -16.34
C ILE A 239 -4.14 20.78 -17.33
N SER A 240 -4.96 21.32 -18.23
CA SER A 240 -4.55 22.33 -19.21
C SER A 240 -5.01 23.72 -18.84
N GLY A 241 -4.32 24.75 -19.33
CA GLY A 241 -4.78 26.14 -19.25
C GLY A 241 -3.64 27.14 -19.37
N GLU A 242 -3.99 28.41 -19.33
CA GLU A 242 -3.04 29.50 -19.60
C GLU A 242 -1.90 29.61 -18.57
N PRO A 243 -0.77 30.23 -18.94
CA PRO A 243 0.27 30.60 -17.99
C PRO A 243 -0.31 31.40 -16.81
N GLY A 244 0.10 31.08 -15.58
CA GLY A 244 -0.29 31.85 -14.39
C GLY A 244 -1.73 31.64 -13.88
N ILE A 245 -2.59 30.87 -14.57
CA ILE A 245 -4.01 30.67 -14.19
C ILE A 245 -4.21 29.93 -12.85
N GLY A 246 -3.14 29.32 -12.31
CA GLY A 246 -3.12 28.64 -11.02
C GLY A 246 -3.21 27.11 -11.07
N LYS A 247 -2.74 26.46 -12.16
CA LYS A 247 -2.71 24.98 -12.28
C LYS A 247 -1.92 24.31 -11.16
N THR A 248 -0.68 24.76 -10.92
CA THR A 248 0.17 24.27 -9.81
C THR A 248 -0.49 24.49 -8.45
N ARG A 249 -1.21 25.61 -8.27
CA ARG A 249 -1.93 25.91 -7.02
C ARG A 249 -3.11 24.97 -6.81
N LEU A 250 -3.86 24.65 -7.86
CA LEU A 250 -4.92 23.64 -7.79
C LEU A 250 -4.35 22.26 -7.40
N ALA A 251 -3.28 21.84 -8.08
CA ALA A 251 -2.62 20.58 -7.77
C ALA A 251 -2.17 20.57 -6.30
N ALA A 252 -1.54 21.64 -5.81
CA ALA A 252 -1.09 21.78 -4.43
C ALA A 252 -2.23 21.69 -3.40
N GLN A 253 -3.39 22.30 -3.68
CA GLN A 253 -4.54 22.21 -2.78
C GLN A 253 -5.08 20.77 -2.68
N VAL A 254 -5.28 20.13 -3.83
CA VAL A 254 -5.83 18.76 -3.91
C VAL A 254 -4.89 17.77 -3.23
N VAL A 255 -3.59 17.87 -3.47
CA VAL A 255 -2.63 16.97 -2.84
C VAL A 255 -2.41 17.30 -1.36
N SER A 256 -2.62 18.53 -0.91
CA SER A 256 -2.60 18.85 0.52
C SER A 256 -3.77 18.20 1.25
N GLU A 257 -4.97 18.21 0.66
CA GLU A 257 -6.15 17.52 1.19
C GLU A 257 -5.90 16.00 1.22
N ALA A 258 -5.46 15.41 0.11
CA ALA A 258 -5.14 13.99 0.03
C ALA A 258 -4.02 13.57 1.01
N HIS A 259 -2.99 14.40 1.20
CA HIS A 259 -1.89 14.16 2.14
C HIS A 259 -2.37 14.17 3.60
N ALA A 260 -3.26 15.10 3.96
CA ALA A 260 -3.90 15.11 5.28
C ALA A 260 -4.72 13.82 5.54
N GLU A 261 -5.26 13.22 4.49
CA GLU A 261 -5.95 11.92 4.50
C GLU A 261 -5.00 10.71 4.39
N GLY A 262 -3.68 10.95 4.44
CA GLY A 262 -2.64 9.93 4.49
C GLY A 262 -2.07 9.52 3.12
N ALA A 263 -2.40 10.19 2.02
CA ALA A 263 -1.81 9.90 0.72
C ALA A 263 -0.30 10.23 0.70
N THR A 264 0.44 9.42 -0.06
CA THR A 264 1.84 9.73 -0.41
C THR A 264 1.85 10.66 -1.60
N VAL A 265 2.44 11.86 -1.45
CA VAL A 265 2.52 12.86 -2.51
C VAL A 265 3.94 12.97 -3.03
N LEU A 266 4.10 12.74 -4.33
CA LEU A 266 5.35 12.87 -5.07
C LEU A 266 5.23 14.05 -6.03
N PHE A 267 6.30 14.83 -6.17
CA PHE A 267 6.29 16.02 -7.00
C PHE A 267 7.54 16.09 -7.88
N GLY A 268 7.32 16.32 -9.17
CA GLY A 268 8.36 16.63 -10.15
C GLY A 268 7.96 17.84 -10.97
N GLN A 269 8.90 18.75 -11.19
CA GLN A 269 8.73 19.92 -12.05
C GLN A 269 9.49 19.71 -13.35
N CYS A 270 8.86 20.02 -14.48
CA CYS A 270 9.59 20.21 -15.74
C CYS A 270 10.06 21.67 -15.80
N ASP A 271 11.33 21.87 -16.11
CA ASP A 271 11.93 23.19 -16.28
C ASP A 271 12.42 23.35 -17.72
N GLU A 272 12.33 24.57 -18.26
CA GLU A 272 12.75 24.88 -19.64
C GLU A 272 14.25 24.62 -19.86
N GLU A 273 15.08 24.94 -18.87
CA GLU A 273 16.53 24.70 -18.88
C GLU A 273 16.83 23.34 -18.24
N LEU A 274 16.61 22.25 -18.98
CA LEU A 274 16.87 20.88 -18.52
C LEU A 274 18.36 20.65 -18.26
N VAL A 275 18.71 20.44 -16.98
CA VAL A 275 20.08 20.10 -16.56
C VAL A 275 20.39 18.61 -16.77
N ALA A 276 19.37 17.74 -16.72
CA ALA A 276 19.52 16.29 -16.86
C ALA A 276 18.23 15.63 -17.37
N SER A 277 18.36 14.50 -18.07
CA SER A 277 17.20 13.70 -18.47
C SER A 277 16.47 13.11 -17.27
N TYR A 278 15.15 12.91 -17.41
CA TYR A 278 14.29 12.34 -16.36
C TYR A 278 14.16 13.19 -15.09
N GLN A 279 14.58 14.46 -15.11
CA GLN A 279 14.57 15.34 -13.94
C GLN A 279 13.25 15.29 -13.12
N PRO A 280 12.04 15.45 -13.70
CA PRO A 280 10.82 15.46 -12.91
C PRO A 280 10.58 14.11 -12.20
N TRP A 281 10.98 13.01 -12.81
CA TRP A 281 10.92 11.68 -12.20
C TRP A 281 11.95 11.51 -11.10
N VAL A 282 13.18 12.02 -11.29
CA VAL A 282 14.22 12.01 -10.24
C VAL A 282 13.72 12.78 -9.01
N GLN A 283 13.12 13.95 -9.19
CA GLN A 283 12.56 14.74 -8.09
C GLN A 283 11.45 13.99 -7.35
N ALA A 284 10.48 13.45 -8.09
CA ALA A 284 9.34 12.74 -7.52
C ALA A 284 9.77 11.47 -6.75
N LEU A 285 10.63 10.65 -7.37
CA LEU A 285 11.06 9.37 -6.81
C LEU A 285 12.07 9.53 -5.67
N ARG A 286 12.88 10.59 -5.66
CA ARG A 286 13.79 10.91 -4.55
C ARG A 286 13.01 11.07 -3.24
N GLY A 287 11.93 11.86 -3.26
CA GLY A 287 11.08 12.07 -2.08
C GLY A 287 10.51 10.76 -1.54
N LEU A 288 10.08 9.86 -2.44
CA LEU A 288 9.61 8.52 -2.09
C LEU A 288 10.73 7.68 -1.45
N VAL A 289 11.87 7.54 -2.12
CA VAL A 289 12.98 6.68 -1.67
C VAL A 289 13.57 7.14 -0.35
N GLU A 290 13.72 8.45 -0.14
CA GLU A 290 14.29 9.00 1.08
C GLU A 290 13.47 8.70 2.34
N HIS A 291 12.15 8.54 2.19
CA HIS A 291 11.23 8.54 3.33
C HIS A 291 10.34 7.31 3.45
N CYS A 292 10.21 6.47 2.42
CA CYS A 292 9.38 5.28 2.51
C CYS A 292 9.97 4.24 3.50
N PRO A 293 9.15 3.30 4.02
CA PRO A 293 9.66 2.22 4.86
C PRO A 293 10.76 1.40 4.16
N MET A 294 11.67 0.83 4.95
CA MET A 294 12.79 0.04 4.44
C MET A 294 12.32 -1.23 3.73
N GLU A 295 11.19 -1.78 4.17
CA GLU A 295 10.55 -2.98 3.63
C GLU A 295 10.10 -2.75 2.18
N VAL A 296 9.56 -1.56 1.88
CA VAL A 296 9.17 -1.18 0.51
C VAL A 296 10.39 -1.15 -0.41
N LEU A 297 11.49 -0.56 0.06
CA LEU A 297 12.74 -0.52 -0.70
C LEU A 297 13.33 -1.92 -0.90
N ALA A 298 13.32 -2.75 0.14
CA ALA A 298 13.87 -4.09 0.10
C ALA A 298 13.07 -5.00 -0.85
N GLN A 299 11.73 -4.91 -0.81
CA GLN A 299 10.85 -5.59 -1.76
C GLN A 299 11.16 -5.16 -3.20
N HIS A 300 11.21 -3.86 -3.45
CA HIS A 300 11.51 -3.32 -4.77
C HIS A 300 12.86 -3.81 -5.30
N VAL A 301 13.92 -3.74 -4.49
CA VAL A 301 15.27 -4.19 -4.87
C VAL A 301 15.33 -5.70 -5.07
N GLY A 302 14.55 -6.49 -4.32
CA GLY A 302 14.44 -7.93 -4.50
C GLY A 302 13.93 -8.33 -5.89
N GLU A 303 12.96 -7.58 -6.42
CA GLU A 303 12.34 -7.86 -7.73
C GLU A 303 13.07 -7.20 -8.90
N HIS A 304 13.50 -5.95 -8.73
CA HIS A 304 14.03 -5.11 -9.81
C HIS A 304 15.54 -4.86 -9.74
N GLY A 305 16.22 -5.36 -8.70
CA GLY A 305 17.64 -5.09 -8.47
C GLY A 305 17.91 -3.62 -8.17
N GLY A 306 19.10 -3.13 -8.53
CA GLY A 306 19.48 -1.72 -8.31
C GLY A 306 19.21 -0.78 -9.47
N GLU A 307 18.35 -1.13 -10.43
CA GLU A 307 18.14 -0.31 -11.64
C GLU A 307 17.64 1.11 -11.34
N LEU A 308 16.86 1.28 -10.27
CA LEU A 308 16.38 2.59 -9.82
C LEU A 308 17.53 3.52 -9.36
N CYS A 309 18.69 2.99 -8.98
CA CYS A 309 19.87 3.79 -8.62
C CYS A 309 20.38 4.66 -9.78
N ARG A 310 20.01 4.36 -11.03
CA ARG A 310 20.33 5.20 -12.21
C ARG A 310 19.64 6.57 -12.15
N LEU A 311 18.45 6.65 -11.55
CA LEU A 311 17.72 7.90 -11.34
C LEU A 311 17.89 8.44 -9.92
N VAL A 312 17.89 7.55 -8.93
CA VAL A 312 17.87 7.93 -7.50
C VAL A 312 18.99 7.20 -6.75
N PRO A 313 20.24 7.72 -6.78
CA PRO A 313 21.39 7.14 -6.07
C PRO A 313 21.20 7.01 -4.55
N GLU A 314 20.29 7.80 -3.97
CA GLU A 314 19.86 7.75 -2.56
C GLU A 314 19.47 6.33 -2.11
N LEU A 315 18.95 5.52 -3.03
CA LEU A 315 18.55 4.14 -2.76
C LEU A 315 19.69 3.33 -2.16
N ALA A 316 20.90 3.46 -2.72
CA ALA A 316 22.09 2.77 -2.22
C ALA A 316 22.60 3.31 -0.87
N ARG A 317 22.24 4.56 -0.52
CA ARG A 317 22.54 5.14 0.80
C ARG A 317 21.63 4.56 1.88
N ARG A 318 20.36 4.30 1.56
CA ARG A 318 19.39 3.75 2.52
C ARG A 318 19.50 2.23 2.65
N LEU A 319 19.70 1.51 1.55
CA LEU A 319 19.94 0.07 1.54
C LEU A 319 21.41 -0.23 1.22
N PRO A 320 22.26 -0.41 2.24
CA PRO A 320 23.60 -0.96 2.00
C PRO A 320 23.43 -2.38 1.45
N ASN A 321 24.06 -2.68 0.31
CA ASN A 321 23.98 -3.94 -0.49
C ASN A 321 22.97 -4.00 -1.64
N VAL A 322 22.50 -2.86 -2.15
CA VAL A 322 21.78 -2.84 -3.44
C VAL A 322 22.70 -3.35 -4.56
N PRO A 323 22.28 -4.33 -5.38
CA PRO A 323 23.06 -4.78 -6.53
C PRO A 323 23.35 -3.62 -7.49
N ALA A 324 24.52 -3.59 -8.13
CA ALA A 324 24.75 -2.59 -9.17
C ALA A 324 23.74 -2.75 -10.32
N PRO A 325 23.29 -1.65 -10.95
CA PRO A 325 22.50 -1.73 -12.18
C PRO A 325 23.22 -2.60 -13.22
N ARG A 326 22.47 -3.41 -13.96
CA ARG A 326 23.02 -4.32 -14.96
C ARG A 326 23.55 -3.51 -16.14
N ALA A 327 24.81 -3.71 -16.48
CA ALA A 327 25.38 -3.18 -17.71
C ALA A 327 24.86 -4.00 -18.90
N SER A 328 24.12 -3.34 -19.79
CA SER A 328 23.56 -3.95 -21.01
C SER A 328 23.52 -2.93 -22.15
N ASP A 329 22.95 -3.27 -23.30
CA ASP A 329 22.68 -2.28 -24.34
C ASP A 329 21.65 -1.24 -23.86
N ALA A 330 21.69 -0.04 -24.46
CA ALA A 330 20.88 1.10 -24.03
C ALA A 330 19.36 0.85 -24.09
N ALA A 331 18.88 -0.03 -24.99
CA ALA A 331 17.45 -0.31 -25.08
C ALA A 331 17.00 -1.20 -23.91
N MET A 332 17.81 -2.20 -23.56
CA MET A 332 17.58 -3.05 -22.40
C MET A 332 17.70 -2.25 -21.08
N GLU A 333 18.70 -1.40 -20.94
CA GLU A 333 18.86 -0.54 -19.75
C GLU A 333 17.63 0.34 -19.53
N ARG A 334 17.10 0.93 -20.61
CA ARG A 334 15.87 1.73 -20.55
C ARG A 334 14.65 0.90 -20.15
N CYS A 335 14.52 -0.32 -20.69
CA CYS A 335 13.43 -1.23 -20.34
C CYS A 335 13.46 -1.60 -18.85
N LEU A 336 14.63 -1.96 -18.34
CA LEU A 336 14.85 -2.30 -16.94
C LEU A 336 14.58 -1.10 -16.02
N LEU A 337 15.05 0.09 -16.39
CA LEU A 337 14.79 1.31 -15.65
C LEU A 337 13.28 1.62 -15.58
N PHE A 338 12.59 1.53 -16.71
CA PHE A 338 11.16 1.81 -16.80
C PHE A 338 10.37 0.82 -15.92
N GLY A 339 10.72 -0.47 -15.99
CA GLY A 339 10.17 -1.49 -15.11
C GLY A 339 10.45 -1.22 -13.64
N ALA A 340 11.63 -0.72 -13.29
CA ALA A 340 11.95 -0.36 -11.90
C ALA A 340 11.12 0.83 -11.39
N VAL A 341 10.89 1.85 -12.21
CA VAL A 341 10.00 2.97 -11.82
C VAL A 341 8.56 2.49 -11.59
N VAL A 342 8.04 1.66 -12.49
CA VAL A 342 6.70 1.04 -12.35
C VAL A 342 6.63 0.23 -11.05
N GLY A 343 7.61 -0.65 -10.82
CA GLY A 343 7.68 -1.49 -9.63
C GLY A 343 7.75 -0.69 -8.34
N MET A 344 8.49 0.42 -8.31
CA MET A 344 8.59 1.27 -7.12
C MET A 344 7.24 1.92 -6.77
N LEU A 345 6.50 2.43 -7.76
CA LEU A 345 5.17 2.99 -7.54
C LEU A 345 4.17 1.91 -7.09
N GLN A 346 4.26 0.70 -7.67
CA GLN A 346 3.44 -0.43 -7.26
C GLN A 346 3.74 -0.90 -5.83
N CYS A 347 5.03 -1.00 -5.45
CA CYS A 347 5.44 -1.34 -4.09
C CYS A 347 4.94 -0.31 -3.06
N ALA A 348 5.01 0.98 -3.41
CA ALA A 348 4.46 2.05 -2.57
C ALA A 348 2.94 1.95 -2.44
N ALA A 349 2.21 1.75 -3.55
CA ALA A 349 0.76 1.60 -3.54
C ALA A 349 0.28 0.32 -2.83
N ALA A 350 1.07 -0.76 -2.85
CA ALA A 350 0.77 -2.03 -2.18
C ALA A 350 0.68 -1.92 -0.65
N GLN A 351 1.18 -0.82 -0.07
CA GLN A 351 0.99 -0.48 1.33
C GLN A 351 -0.47 -0.12 1.68
N GLY A 352 -1.35 -0.03 0.68
CA GLY A 352 -2.76 0.36 0.85
C GLY A 352 -2.96 1.88 0.95
N LEU A 353 -1.96 2.64 0.51
CA LEU A 353 -1.96 4.09 0.48
C LEU A 353 -2.15 4.59 -0.95
N LEU A 354 -2.90 5.68 -1.08
CA LEU A 354 -2.98 6.42 -2.33
C LEU A 354 -1.63 7.08 -2.60
N VAL A 355 -1.06 6.86 -3.78
CA VAL A 355 0.14 7.55 -4.26
C VAL A 355 -0.29 8.59 -5.30
N VAL A 356 -0.05 9.87 -5.02
CA VAL A 356 -0.33 10.96 -5.95
C VAL A 356 0.98 11.47 -6.53
N VAL A 357 1.18 11.32 -7.83
CA VAL A 357 2.35 11.80 -8.56
C VAL A 357 1.97 13.06 -9.31
N VAL A 358 2.51 14.20 -8.90
CA VAL A 358 2.34 15.48 -9.58
C VAL A 358 3.52 15.71 -10.50
N LEU A 359 3.24 15.83 -11.80
CA LEU A 359 4.21 16.25 -12.81
C LEU A 359 3.78 17.59 -13.37
N ASP A 360 4.48 18.63 -12.96
CA ASP A 360 4.12 20.02 -13.27
C ASP A 360 4.83 20.47 -14.55
N ASP A 361 4.13 21.31 -15.33
CA ASP A 361 4.64 21.98 -16.52
C ASP A 361 5.18 21.03 -17.62
N LEU A 362 4.46 19.94 -17.93
CA LEU A 362 4.87 18.91 -18.90
C LEU A 362 5.24 19.45 -20.30
N HIS A 363 4.81 20.64 -20.67
CA HIS A 363 5.20 21.31 -21.91
C HIS A 363 6.71 21.55 -22.00
N TRP A 364 7.43 21.60 -20.87
CA TRP A 364 8.90 21.68 -20.82
C TRP A 364 9.60 20.33 -20.61
N ALA A 365 8.87 19.21 -20.59
CA ALA A 365 9.47 17.90 -20.35
C ALA A 365 10.33 17.41 -21.53
N ASP A 366 11.45 16.77 -21.23
CA ASP A 366 12.27 16.10 -22.24
C ASP A 366 11.60 14.83 -22.79
N LYS A 367 11.94 14.45 -24.03
CA LYS A 367 11.42 13.25 -24.69
C LYS A 367 11.58 11.98 -23.82
N PRO A 368 12.72 11.75 -23.13
CA PRO A 368 12.86 10.64 -22.19
C PRO A 368 11.84 10.66 -21.03
N SER A 369 11.59 11.80 -20.38
CA SER A 369 10.59 11.89 -19.30
C SER A 369 9.17 11.62 -19.78
N LEU A 370 8.82 12.13 -20.97
CA LEU A 370 7.53 11.87 -21.61
C LEU A 370 7.35 10.39 -21.98
N ALA A 371 8.41 9.75 -22.47
CA ALA A 371 8.41 8.32 -22.77
C ALA A 371 8.24 7.47 -21.50
N LEU A 372 8.87 7.87 -20.39
CA LEU A 372 8.69 7.22 -19.09
C LEU A 372 7.26 7.40 -18.57
N LEU A 373 6.67 8.60 -18.69
CA LEU A 373 5.27 8.84 -18.34
C LEU A 373 4.32 7.92 -19.11
N LYS A 374 4.49 7.84 -20.44
CA LYS A 374 3.71 6.93 -21.29
C LYS A 374 3.80 5.49 -20.79
N HIS A 375 5.01 5.03 -20.50
CA HIS A 375 5.24 3.66 -20.05
C HIS A 375 4.61 3.40 -18.68
N VAL A 376 4.82 4.29 -17.72
CA VAL A 376 4.28 4.15 -16.35
C VAL A 376 2.76 4.13 -16.38
N VAL A 377 2.12 5.05 -17.12
CA VAL A 377 0.66 5.08 -17.25
C VAL A 377 0.13 3.77 -17.84
N ALA A 378 0.78 3.23 -18.87
CA ALA A 378 0.34 1.99 -19.51
C ALA A 378 0.51 0.72 -18.65
N HIS A 379 1.46 0.69 -17.71
CA HIS A 379 1.78 -0.52 -16.93
C HIS A 379 1.29 -0.48 -15.48
N VAL A 380 1.07 0.70 -14.91
CA VAL A 380 0.45 0.86 -13.58
C VAL A 380 -1.07 0.87 -13.76
N VAL A 381 -1.70 -0.28 -14.00
CA VAL A 381 -3.16 -0.34 -14.28
C VAL A 381 -3.98 -0.58 -13.01
N GLN A 382 -3.57 -1.54 -12.19
CA GLN A 382 -4.27 -1.96 -10.96
C GLN A 382 -3.48 -1.54 -9.72
N ALA A 383 -3.38 -0.23 -9.50
CA ALA A 383 -2.74 0.32 -8.31
C ALA A 383 -3.44 1.60 -7.86
N GLN A 384 -3.37 1.89 -6.56
CA GLN A 384 -3.91 3.12 -5.97
C GLN A 384 -3.00 4.32 -6.29
N VAL A 385 -2.92 4.68 -7.57
CA VAL A 385 -2.02 5.74 -8.07
C VAL A 385 -2.83 6.77 -8.86
N VAL A 386 -2.60 8.05 -8.58
CA VAL A 386 -3.13 9.19 -9.34
C VAL A 386 -1.96 9.96 -9.93
N PHE A 387 -1.99 10.21 -11.25
CA PHE A 387 -1.08 11.15 -11.90
C PHE A 387 -1.80 12.48 -12.11
N LEU A 388 -1.28 13.56 -11.53
CA LEU A 388 -1.74 14.93 -11.80
C LEU A 388 -0.70 15.61 -12.68
N CYS A 389 -1.03 15.77 -13.96
CA CYS A 389 -0.13 16.25 -14.98
C CYS A 389 -0.59 17.63 -15.46
N THR A 390 0.19 18.68 -15.22
CA THR A 390 -0.18 20.03 -15.69
C THR A 390 0.58 20.40 -16.96
N TYR A 391 -0.05 21.17 -17.84
CA TYR A 391 0.61 21.72 -19.02
C TYR A 391 -0.07 23.01 -19.49
N ARG A 392 0.62 23.75 -20.36
CA ARG A 392 0.09 24.93 -21.03
C ARG A 392 -0.32 24.54 -22.43
N ASP A 393 -1.56 24.80 -22.76
CA ASP A 393 -2.14 24.56 -24.09
C ASP A 393 -1.62 25.55 -25.13
N SER A 394 -1.32 26.80 -24.74
CA SER A 394 -0.74 27.80 -25.63
C SER A 394 0.69 27.50 -26.11
N ASP A 395 1.45 26.73 -25.32
CA ASP A 395 2.87 26.47 -25.56
C ASP A 395 3.11 25.13 -26.30
N ILE A 396 2.04 24.50 -26.80
CA ILE A 396 2.08 23.19 -27.45
C ILE A 396 1.55 23.33 -28.88
N ASP A 397 2.45 23.19 -29.85
CA ASP A 397 2.10 23.06 -31.26
C ASP A 397 1.89 21.59 -31.69
N ALA A 398 1.52 21.37 -32.95
CA ALA A 398 1.24 20.02 -33.46
C ALA A 398 2.48 19.10 -33.47
N ASP A 399 3.68 19.67 -33.61
CA ASP A 399 4.94 18.93 -33.70
C ASP A 399 5.59 18.71 -32.31
N HIS A 400 5.06 19.35 -31.27
CA HIS A 400 5.56 19.23 -29.92
C HIS A 400 5.46 17.76 -29.43
N PRO A 401 6.51 17.19 -28.80
CA PRO A 401 6.50 15.81 -28.33
C PRO A 401 5.34 15.46 -27.38
N LEU A 402 4.88 16.45 -26.59
CA LEU A 402 3.73 16.29 -25.70
C LEU A 402 2.41 16.10 -26.45
N SER A 403 2.24 16.65 -27.66
CA SER A 403 0.99 16.52 -28.45
C SER A 403 0.68 15.07 -28.78
N ALA A 404 1.69 14.33 -29.26
CA ALA A 404 1.57 12.90 -29.53
C ALA A 404 1.27 12.10 -28.25
N LEU A 405 1.95 12.45 -27.14
CA LEU A 405 1.71 11.80 -25.87
C LEU A 405 0.27 12.02 -25.36
N LEU A 406 -0.23 13.26 -25.38
CA LEU A 406 -1.58 13.58 -24.92
C LEU A 406 -2.64 12.83 -25.74
N ALA A 407 -2.44 12.71 -27.06
CA ALA A 407 -3.32 11.94 -27.93
C ALA A 407 -3.35 10.46 -27.56
N ASP A 408 -2.20 9.88 -27.20
CA ASP A 408 -2.11 8.49 -26.76
C ASP A 408 -2.73 8.29 -25.37
N LEU A 409 -2.40 9.16 -24.40
CA LEU A 409 -2.92 9.08 -23.03
C LEU A 409 -4.45 9.19 -22.99
N ARG A 410 -5.05 10.06 -23.80
CA ARG A 410 -6.52 10.21 -23.85
C ARG A 410 -7.26 8.94 -24.29
N ARG A 411 -6.58 7.97 -24.90
CA ARG A 411 -7.17 6.67 -25.29
C ARG A 411 -7.09 5.62 -24.18
N GLU A 412 -6.27 5.85 -23.15
CA GLU A 412 -6.13 4.93 -22.03
C GLU A 412 -7.34 5.04 -21.09
N ALA A 413 -7.77 3.91 -20.53
CA ALA A 413 -8.84 3.89 -19.53
C ALA A 413 -8.38 4.62 -18.26
N GLY A 414 -9.26 5.35 -17.57
CA GLY A 414 -8.91 6.08 -16.34
C GLY A 414 -8.03 7.32 -16.59
N VAL A 415 -8.11 7.92 -17.77
CA VAL A 415 -7.49 9.21 -18.09
C VAL A 415 -8.59 10.25 -18.28
N GLU A 416 -8.48 11.36 -17.56
CA GLU A 416 -9.40 12.48 -17.63
C GLU A 416 -8.64 13.76 -18.02
N SER A 417 -9.24 14.59 -18.88
CA SER A 417 -8.72 15.90 -19.21
C SER A 417 -9.60 16.98 -18.61
N VAL A 418 -8.99 17.86 -17.82
CA VAL A 418 -9.65 19.01 -17.20
C VAL A 418 -9.02 20.27 -17.78
N SER A 419 -9.82 21.03 -18.52
CA SER A 419 -9.40 22.36 -18.97
C SER A 419 -9.75 23.39 -17.91
N TYR A 420 -8.80 24.26 -17.61
CA TYR A 420 -8.95 25.30 -16.61
C TYR A 420 -9.50 26.57 -17.25
N PRO A 421 -10.78 26.92 -17.01
CA PRO A 421 -11.38 28.07 -17.67
C PRO A 421 -10.71 29.36 -17.22
N GLN A 422 -10.56 30.30 -18.17
CA GLN A 422 -10.21 31.69 -17.86
C GLN A 422 -11.20 32.24 -16.82
N LEU A 423 -10.69 33.02 -15.85
CA LEU A 423 -11.54 33.83 -15.00
C LEU A 423 -12.17 34.91 -15.88
N THR A 424 -13.37 34.67 -16.39
CA THR A 424 -14.20 35.76 -16.87
C THR A 424 -14.53 36.63 -15.66
N LEU A 425 -13.95 37.83 -15.62
CA LEU A 425 -14.43 38.87 -14.71
C LEU A 425 -15.94 38.97 -14.90
N PRO A 426 -16.75 39.02 -13.82
CA PRO A 426 -18.17 39.27 -13.99
C PRO A 426 -18.30 40.59 -14.76
N THR A 427 -18.98 40.53 -15.91
CA THR A 427 -19.34 41.72 -16.66
C THR A 427 -20.09 42.64 -15.70
N ILE A 428 -19.44 43.72 -15.27
CA ILE A 428 -20.12 44.80 -14.57
C ILE A 428 -21.03 45.42 -15.62
N VAL A 429 -22.31 45.06 -15.58
CA VAL A 429 -23.39 45.73 -16.33
C VAL A 429 -24.03 46.75 -15.43
#